data_AF-A0AAJ4AZU8-F1
#
_entry.id   AF-A0AAJ4AZU8-F1
#
_cell.length_a   1.000
_cell.length_b   1.000
_cell.length_c   1.000
_cell.angle_alpha   90.00
_cell.angle_beta   90.00
_cell.angle_gamma   90.00
#
_symmetry.space_group_name_H-M   'P 1'
#
loop_
_entity.id
_entity.type
_entity.pdbx_description
1 polymer ?
#
loop_
_entity_poly.entity_id
_entity_poly.type
_entity_poly.pdbx_seq_one_letter_code
_entity_poly.pdbx_strand_id
1 'polypeptide(L)'
;MKVDDSRFFSFLKERIGLDVTSVGEAIIERALRQRAAAAHCADSDAYWHLLVSSAQEQQALIEAVIVPETSFFRYPESFVTLGMLARERIASLAGARPLRILSLPCSTGEEPYSIAMALFDAGVDARQFKVDAIDISPVSIAKAEHGVYGKNSFRGSDIGYRERYFNPVADGFEIADSVRACVSFQPGNLLDPKLVSQAAYDIVFCRNLVIYFDRQTQQHVFKVLKQLTREDGLLFIGPAEGNLLAGIGMRSTGIAQSFAFRHAPVDAPVPAPTPRQVPAPVAPRPVVEAPARVVAPRPAPRPSATFAPIAKPVAAAGNTEVSAVLDRIAGLANEGKSAEARAECERYLQQHEPVAQVFYWLGLLSEVEGRVPQAQGFYRKALYLQPQHSESLAQLAALLAAQGDTAGARRLQDRAARGANKQGNH
;
A
#
# COMPACT_ATOMS: atom_id res chain seq x y z
N MET A 1 -17.90 3.05 29.65
CA MET A 1 -16.91 1.96 29.44
C MET A 1 -15.55 2.48 29.85
N LYS A 2 -14.84 1.82 30.78
CA LYS A 2 -13.42 2.11 30.98
C LYS A 2 -12.66 1.56 29.77
N VAL A 3 -11.80 2.41 29.23
CA VAL A 3 -11.18 2.32 27.90
C VAL A 3 -9.99 1.34 27.85
N ASP A 4 -9.48 0.93 29.00
CA ASP A 4 -8.23 0.18 29.15
C ASP A 4 -8.43 -1.34 29.37
N ASP A 5 -9.52 -1.89 28.84
CA ASP A 5 -9.85 -3.30 29.01
C ASP A 5 -9.11 -4.15 27.97
N SER A 6 -7.85 -4.47 28.31
CA SER A 6 -6.90 -5.23 27.47
C SER A 6 -7.44 -6.56 26.93
N ARG A 7 -8.51 -7.11 27.52
CA ARG A 7 -9.18 -8.33 27.06
C ARG A 7 -9.72 -8.19 25.63
N PHE A 8 -10.30 -7.04 25.26
CA PHE A 8 -10.80 -6.82 23.90
C PHE A 8 -9.67 -6.70 22.87
N PHE A 9 -8.57 -6.09 23.26
CA PHE A 9 -7.38 -5.98 22.42
C PHE A 9 -6.75 -7.35 22.17
N SER A 10 -6.60 -8.16 23.22
CA SER A 10 -6.15 -9.55 23.08
C SER A 10 -7.09 -10.36 22.19
N PHE A 11 -8.41 -10.20 22.35
CA PHE A 11 -9.39 -10.88 21.50
C PHE A 11 -9.23 -10.53 20.01
N LEU A 12 -9.14 -9.24 19.66
CA LEU A 12 -8.96 -8.81 18.27
C LEU A 12 -7.61 -9.26 17.71
N LYS A 13 -6.55 -9.19 18.52
CA LYS A 13 -5.23 -9.69 18.13
C LYS A 13 -5.25 -11.19 17.83
N GLU A 14 -5.83 -11.99 18.72
CA GLU A 14 -5.91 -13.45 18.56
C GLU A 14 -6.79 -13.86 17.38
N ARG A 15 -7.90 -13.17 17.15
CA ARG A 15 -8.86 -13.52 16.10
C ARG A 15 -8.42 -13.07 14.71
N ILE A 16 -7.94 -11.84 14.60
CA ILE A 16 -7.74 -11.17 13.30
C ILE A 16 -6.33 -10.57 13.15
N GLY A 17 -5.42 -10.82 14.10
CA GLY A 17 -4.02 -10.36 14.03
C GLY A 17 -3.82 -8.88 14.29
N LEU A 18 -4.89 -8.16 14.59
CA LEU A 18 -4.91 -6.70 14.62
C LEU A 18 -4.05 -6.16 15.75
N ASP A 19 -3.13 -5.26 15.39
CA ASP A 19 -2.33 -4.54 16.36
C ASP A 19 -2.96 -3.18 16.70
N VAL A 20 -3.23 -2.98 18.00
CA VAL A 20 -3.82 -1.74 18.53
C VAL A 20 -2.95 -0.54 18.21
N THR A 21 -1.61 -0.71 18.19
CA THR A 21 -0.70 0.42 17.96
C THR A 21 -0.69 0.88 16.50
N SER A 22 -0.94 -0.04 15.56
CA SER A 22 -1.08 0.22 14.13
C SER A 22 -2.43 0.81 13.74
N VAL A 23 -3.53 0.34 14.35
CA VAL A 23 -4.90 0.83 14.04
C VAL A 23 -5.24 2.11 14.79
N GLY A 24 -4.74 2.25 16.01
CA GLY A 24 -5.08 3.33 16.92
C GLY A 24 -6.21 2.94 17.87
N GLU A 25 -5.94 3.10 19.16
CA GLU A 25 -6.82 2.75 20.28
C GLU A 25 -8.22 3.37 20.15
N ALA A 26 -8.28 4.64 19.74
CA ALA A 26 -9.54 5.39 19.59
C ALA A 26 -10.52 4.76 18.59
N ILE A 27 -10.03 4.08 17.54
CA ILE A 27 -10.90 3.40 16.56
C ILE A 27 -11.57 2.19 17.22
N ILE A 28 -10.79 1.39 17.94
CA ILE A 28 -11.27 0.20 18.65
C ILE A 28 -12.23 0.61 19.76
N GLU A 29 -11.90 1.63 20.55
CA GLU A 29 -12.79 2.15 21.59
C GLU A 29 -14.14 2.62 21.05
N ARG A 30 -14.13 3.30 19.90
CA ARG A 30 -15.35 3.76 19.25
C ARG A 30 -16.19 2.57 18.80
N ALA A 31 -15.56 1.58 18.19
CA ALA A 31 -16.22 0.34 17.76
C ALA A 31 -16.85 -0.39 18.95
N LEU A 32 -16.09 -0.59 20.04
CA LEU A 32 -16.59 -1.24 21.25
C LEU A 32 -17.79 -0.50 21.86
N ARG A 33 -17.72 0.83 21.97
CA ARG A 33 -18.85 1.65 22.46
C ARG A 33 -20.09 1.52 21.57
N GLN A 34 -19.90 1.57 20.25
CA GLN A 34 -20.99 1.43 19.30
C GLN A 34 -21.64 0.04 19.40
N ARG A 35 -20.84 -1.02 19.47
CA ARG A 35 -21.34 -2.39 19.57
C ARG A 35 -22.02 -2.68 20.90
N ALA A 36 -21.42 -2.30 22.02
CA ALA A 36 -22.02 -2.46 23.35
C ALA A 36 -23.38 -1.74 23.45
N ALA A 37 -23.48 -0.53 22.89
CA ALA A 37 -24.76 0.20 22.83
C ALA A 37 -25.79 -0.49 21.93
N ALA A 38 -25.38 -0.96 20.74
CA ALA A 38 -26.27 -1.67 19.81
C ALA A 38 -26.75 -3.01 20.36
N ALA A 39 -25.95 -3.68 21.18
CA ALA A 39 -26.29 -4.92 21.87
C ALA A 39 -27.04 -4.68 23.20
N HIS A 40 -27.30 -3.42 23.57
CA HIS A 40 -27.95 -3.03 24.83
C HIS A 40 -27.24 -3.54 26.09
N CYS A 41 -25.91 -3.66 26.05
CA CYS A 41 -25.12 -4.07 27.21
C CYS A 41 -24.93 -2.90 28.18
N ALA A 42 -25.21 -3.15 29.47
CA ALA A 42 -25.13 -2.13 30.52
C ALA A 42 -23.69 -1.64 30.79
N ASP A 43 -22.71 -2.53 30.62
CA ASP A 43 -21.30 -2.26 30.88
C ASP A 43 -20.36 -3.15 30.03
N SER A 44 -19.06 -2.97 30.27
CA SER A 44 -17.97 -3.68 29.56
C SER A 44 -18.00 -5.19 29.81
N ASP A 45 -18.32 -5.61 31.04
CA ASP A 45 -18.32 -7.03 31.41
C ASP A 45 -19.51 -7.77 30.80
N ALA A 46 -20.70 -7.16 30.82
CA ALA A 46 -21.87 -7.67 30.12
C ALA A 46 -21.60 -7.82 28.60
N TYR A 47 -20.95 -6.82 27.99
CA TYR A 47 -20.57 -6.91 26.59
C TYR A 47 -19.50 -7.98 26.34
N TRP A 48 -18.51 -8.12 27.21
CA TRP A 48 -17.49 -9.17 27.11
C TRP A 48 -18.11 -10.58 27.17
N HIS A 49 -19.04 -10.83 28.10
CA HIS A 49 -19.74 -12.12 28.18
C HIS A 49 -20.52 -12.45 26.91
N LEU A 50 -21.20 -11.47 26.31
CA LEU A 50 -21.87 -11.64 25.03
C LEU A 50 -20.86 -11.91 23.91
N LEU A 51 -19.79 -11.11 23.84
CA LEU A 51 -18.76 -11.23 22.80
C LEU A 51 -18.13 -12.62 22.78
N VAL A 52 -17.74 -13.16 23.94
CA VAL A 52 -17.08 -14.47 23.99
C VAL A 52 -18.04 -15.63 23.65
N SER A 53 -19.34 -15.47 23.90
CA SER A 53 -20.35 -16.51 23.67
C SER A 53 -21.08 -16.43 22.32
N SER A 54 -21.00 -15.31 21.60
CA SER A 54 -21.74 -15.07 20.35
C SER A 54 -20.81 -14.86 19.16
N ALA A 55 -20.73 -15.85 18.27
CA ALA A 55 -20.00 -15.71 17.01
C ALA A 55 -20.51 -14.53 16.14
N GLN A 56 -21.82 -14.26 16.21
CA GLN A 56 -22.42 -13.12 15.52
C GLN A 56 -21.88 -11.79 16.05
N GLU A 57 -21.77 -11.63 17.38
CA GLU A 57 -21.25 -10.40 17.97
C GLU A 57 -19.74 -10.25 17.74
N GLN A 58 -18.99 -11.37 17.74
CA GLN A 58 -17.59 -11.37 17.36
C GLN A 58 -17.39 -10.83 15.94
N GLN A 59 -18.17 -11.33 14.98
CA GLN A 59 -18.12 -10.82 13.61
C GLN A 59 -18.52 -9.35 13.57
N ALA A 60 -19.59 -8.94 14.27
CA ALA A 60 -20.04 -7.56 14.26
C ALA A 60 -19.02 -6.58 14.86
N LEU A 61 -18.26 -7.00 15.88
CA LEU A 61 -17.13 -6.21 16.40
C LEU A 61 -15.99 -6.12 15.39
N ILE A 62 -15.65 -7.23 14.73
CA ILE A 62 -14.64 -7.26 13.66
C ILE A 62 -15.02 -6.26 12.56
N GLU A 63 -16.25 -6.30 12.04
CA GLU A 63 -16.75 -5.34 11.04
C GLU A 63 -16.62 -3.87 11.47
N ALA A 64 -16.84 -3.60 12.76
CA ALA A 64 -16.79 -2.23 13.28
C ALA A 64 -15.36 -1.66 13.37
N VAL A 65 -14.34 -2.54 13.35
CA VAL A 65 -12.93 -2.16 13.51
C VAL A 65 -12.18 -2.16 12.17
N ILE A 66 -12.57 -3.01 11.22
CA ILE A 66 -11.91 -3.07 9.91
C ILE A 66 -12.18 -1.78 9.11
N VAL A 67 -11.19 -1.35 8.32
CA VAL A 67 -11.30 -0.19 7.42
C VAL A 67 -11.34 -0.68 5.97
N PRO A 68 -12.51 -0.71 5.31
CA PRO A 68 -12.65 -1.22 3.95
C PRO A 68 -12.25 -0.15 2.90
N GLU A 69 -11.07 0.44 3.00
CA GLU A 69 -10.61 1.42 2.01
C GLU A 69 -9.94 0.74 0.81
N THR A 70 -10.62 0.82 -0.34
CA THR A 70 -10.15 0.27 -1.60
C THR A 70 -10.66 1.10 -2.78
N SER A 71 -10.01 0.95 -3.94
CA SER A 71 -10.39 1.59 -5.20
C SER A 71 -9.88 0.76 -6.38
N PHE A 72 -10.54 0.88 -7.52
CA PHE A 72 -10.10 0.22 -8.75
C PHE A 72 -8.70 0.68 -9.14
N PHE A 73 -7.91 -0.25 -9.64
CA PHE A 73 -6.56 -0.06 -10.15
C PHE A 73 -5.63 0.69 -9.18
N ARG A 74 -5.82 0.51 -7.87
CA ARG A 74 -4.90 1.02 -6.85
C ARG A 74 -3.49 0.48 -7.14
N TYR A 75 -2.51 1.36 -7.34
CA TYR A 75 -1.17 1.01 -7.87
C TYR A 75 -1.26 0.43 -9.30
N PRO A 76 -1.59 1.27 -10.31
CA PRO A 76 -1.84 0.81 -11.68
C PRO A 76 -0.64 0.07 -12.29
N GLU A 77 0.59 0.43 -11.90
CA GLU A 77 1.84 -0.20 -12.34
C GLU A 77 1.91 -1.70 -11.98
N SER A 78 1.32 -2.10 -10.86
CA SER A 78 1.21 -3.51 -10.47
C SER A 78 0.34 -4.30 -11.46
N PHE A 79 -0.73 -3.70 -11.99
CA PHE A 79 -1.64 -4.35 -12.93
C PHE A 79 -1.07 -4.44 -14.35
N VAL A 80 -0.29 -3.46 -14.78
CA VAL A 80 0.50 -3.54 -16.02
C VAL A 80 1.49 -4.70 -15.93
N THR A 81 2.21 -4.80 -14.80
CA THR A 81 3.14 -5.90 -14.54
C THR A 81 2.44 -7.25 -14.49
N LEU A 82 1.27 -7.31 -13.84
CA LEU A 82 0.42 -8.51 -13.80
C LEU A 82 0.11 -9.01 -15.22
N GLY A 83 -0.38 -8.14 -16.11
CA GLY A 83 -0.75 -8.53 -17.48
C GLY A 83 0.43 -9.17 -18.24
N MET A 84 1.61 -8.57 -18.16
CA MET A 84 2.84 -9.10 -18.78
C MET A 84 3.21 -10.48 -18.22
N LEU A 85 3.36 -10.59 -16.90
CA LEU A 85 3.83 -11.83 -16.25
C LEU A 85 2.78 -12.95 -16.31
N ALA A 86 1.49 -12.61 -16.28
CA ALA A 86 0.42 -13.59 -16.42
C ALA A 86 0.43 -14.24 -17.80
N ARG A 87 0.71 -13.48 -18.87
CA ARG A 87 0.84 -14.05 -20.23
C ARG A 87 2.00 -15.03 -20.35
N GLU A 88 3.17 -14.66 -19.81
CA GLU A 88 4.33 -15.56 -19.75
C GLU A 88 3.98 -16.86 -19.01
N ARG A 89 3.30 -16.73 -17.86
CA ARG A 89 2.87 -17.87 -17.05
C ARG A 89 1.87 -18.75 -17.80
N ILE A 90 0.86 -18.17 -18.44
CA ILE A 90 -0.14 -18.89 -19.22
C ILE A 90 0.52 -19.65 -20.38
N ALA A 91 1.48 -19.05 -21.07
CA ALA A 91 2.25 -19.73 -22.11
C ALA A 91 3.00 -20.95 -21.54
N SER A 92 3.64 -20.80 -20.37
CA SER A 92 4.35 -21.91 -19.71
C SER A 92 3.42 -23.04 -19.24
N LEU A 93 2.16 -22.72 -18.92
CA LEU A 93 1.16 -23.72 -18.56
C LEU A 93 0.67 -24.55 -19.76
N ALA A 94 0.87 -24.07 -21.00
CA ALA A 94 0.55 -24.77 -22.25
C ALA A 94 -0.86 -25.39 -22.29
N GLY A 95 -1.84 -24.72 -21.67
CA GLY A 95 -3.24 -25.18 -21.62
C GLY A 95 -3.53 -26.32 -20.64
N ALA A 96 -2.56 -26.77 -19.83
CA ALA A 96 -2.75 -27.86 -18.86
C ALA A 96 -3.81 -27.54 -17.80
N ARG A 97 -3.92 -26.26 -17.42
CA ARG A 97 -4.91 -25.73 -16.48
C ARG A 97 -4.98 -24.20 -16.60
N PRO A 98 -6.06 -23.55 -16.11
CA PRO A 98 -6.09 -22.10 -16.00
C PRO A 98 -5.05 -21.58 -14.98
N LEU A 99 -4.63 -20.34 -15.19
CA LEU A 99 -3.88 -19.52 -14.25
C LEU A 99 -4.75 -19.27 -13.00
N ARG A 100 -4.22 -19.56 -11.81
CA ARG A 100 -4.94 -19.36 -10.55
C ARG A 100 -4.38 -18.16 -9.82
N ILE A 101 -5.25 -17.20 -9.51
CA ILE A 101 -4.90 -15.95 -8.85
C ILE A 101 -5.68 -15.84 -7.55
N LEU A 102 -5.02 -15.42 -6.47
CA LEU A 102 -5.65 -15.12 -5.19
C LEU A 102 -5.58 -13.61 -4.92
N SER A 103 -6.69 -12.98 -4.52
CA SER A 103 -6.70 -11.64 -3.91
C SER A 103 -7.21 -11.75 -2.48
N LEU A 104 -6.38 -11.39 -1.52
CA LEU A 104 -6.65 -11.51 -0.08
C LEU A 104 -5.86 -10.43 0.69
N PRO A 105 -6.52 -9.49 1.37
CA PRO A 105 -7.97 -9.32 1.47
C PRO A 105 -8.55 -8.66 0.22
N CYS A 106 -9.77 -9.04 -0.18
CA CYS A 106 -10.40 -8.46 -1.37
C CYS A 106 -11.30 -7.25 -1.09
N SER A 107 -11.61 -6.96 0.17
CA SER A 107 -12.52 -5.88 0.60
C SER A 107 -13.83 -5.91 -0.21
N THR A 108 -14.28 -4.76 -0.72
CA THR A 108 -15.51 -4.63 -1.53
C THR A 108 -15.34 -4.98 -3.01
N GLY A 109 -14.25 -5.65 -3.40
CA GLY A 109 -14.12 -6.30 -4.71
C GLY A 109 -13.37 -5.53 -5.79
N GLU A 110 -12.96 -4.28 -5.54
CA GLU A 110 -12.26 -3.49 -6.54
C GLU A 110 -10.94 -4.13 -7.00
N GLU A 111 -10.17 -4.74 -6.09
CA GLU A 111 -8.90 -5.39 -6.44
C GLU A 111 -9.08 -6.63 -7.33
N PRO A 112 -9.89 -7.65 -6.98
CA PRO A 112 -10.05 -8.82 -7.84
C PRO A 112 -10.70 -8.49 -9.19
N TYR A 113 -11.58 -7.50 -9.26
CA TYR A 113 -12.11 -7.03 -10.54
C TYR A 113 -11.05 -6.27 -11.36
N SER A 114 -10.18 -5.47 -10.74
CA SER A 114 -9.03 -4.88 -11.43
C SER A 114 -8.04 -5.92 -11.95
N ILE A 115 -7.83 -7.03 -11.22
CA ILE A 115 -7.04 -8.17 -11.70
C ILE A 115 -7.67 -8.73 -12.99
N ALA A 116 -8.98 -9.03 -12.97
CA ALA A 116 -9.67 -9.59 -14.14
C ALA A 116 -9.65 -8.63 -15.34
N MET A 117 -9.96 -7.35 -15.13
CA MET A 117 -9.91 -6.32 -16.18
C MET A 117 -8.51 -6.15 -16.76
N ALA A 118 -7.46 -6.15 -15.92
CA ALA A 118 -6.08 -6.05 -16.39
C ALA A 118 -5.67 -7.23 -17.28
N LEU A 119 -6.17 -8.43 -16.98
CA LEU A 119 -5.91 -9.62 -17.79
C LEU A 119 -6.65 -9.56 -19.14
N PHE A 120 -7.88 -9.05 -19.17
CA PHE A 120 -8.57 -8.79 -20.43
C PHE A 120 -7.87 -7.73 -21.27
N ASP A 121 -7.44 -6.62 -20.66
CA ASP A 121 -6.66 -5.59 -21.35
C ASP A 121 -5.31 -6.13 -21.87
N ALA A 122 -4.75 -7.17 -21.23
CA ALA A 122 -3.57 -7.89 -21.71
C ALA A 122 -3.89 -8.96 -22.79
N GLY A 123 -5.15 -9.12 -23.19
CA GLY A 123 -5.56 -10.07 -24.23
C GLY A 123 -5.66 -11.53 -23.75
N VAL A 124 -5.83 -11.76 -22.45
CA VAL A 124 -6.04 -13.11 -21.89
C VAL A 124 -7.52 -13.50 -22.00
N ASP A 125 -7.83 -14.70 -22.50
CA ASP A 125 -9.20 -15.22 -22.58
C ASP A 125 -9.72 -15.59 -21.19
N ALA A 126 -11.02 -15.36 -20.95
CA ALA A 126 -11.69 -15.64 -19.67
C ALA A 126 -11.53 -17.09 -19.17
N ARG A 127 -11.32 -18.06 -20.08
CA ARG A 127 -11.13 -19.48 -19.72
C ARG A 127 -9.70 -19.78 -19.26
N GLN A 128 -8.76 -18.87 -19.49
CA GLN A 128 -7.35 -19.08 -19.16
C GLN A 128 -7.00 -18.71 -17.73
N PHE A 129 -7.90 -18.08 -16.97
CA PHE A 129 -7.64 -17.68 -15.59
C PHE A 129 -8.88 -17.80 -14.69
N LYS A 130 -8.63 -17.86 -13.38
CA LYS A 130 -9.63 -17.69 -12.32
C LYS A 130 -9.05 -16.87 -11.18
N VAL A 131 -9.87 -16.00 -10.61
CA VAL A 131 -9.52 -15.19 -9.44
C VAL A 131 -10.34 -15.66 -8.24
N ASP A 132 -9.67 -16.23 -7.25
CA ASP A 132 -10.27 -16.48 -5.94
C ASP A 132 -10.04 -15.23 -5.08
N ALA A 133 -11.10 -14.70 -4.48
CA ALA A 133 -11.10 -13.46 -3.72
C ALA A 133 -11.60 -13.73 -2.30
N ILE A 134 -10.79 -13.43 -1.30
CA ILE A 134 -11.08 -13.78 0.09
C ILE A 134 -11.05 -12.53 0.95
N ASP A 135 -12.04 -12.39 1.83
CA ASP A 135 -12.05 -11.36 2.87
C ASP A 135 -12.66 -11.89 4.17
N ILE A 136 -12.26 -11.29 5.29
CA ILE A 136 -12.81 -11.64 6.61
C ILE A 136 -14.20 -11.01 6.83
N SER A 137 -14.59 -10.03 6.01
CA SER A 137 -15.85 -9.31 6.10
C SER A 137 -16.90 -9.85 5.12
N PRO A 138 -17.90 -10.63 5.59
CA PRO A 138 -19.02 -11.05 4.75
C PRO A 138 -19.82 -9.86 4.20
N VAL A 139 -19.84 -8.73 4.92
CA VAL A 139 -20.50 -7.50 4.46
C VAL A 139 -19.77 -6.92 3.25
N SER A 140 -18.44 -6.94 3.24
CA SER A 140 -17.64 -6.47 2.11
C SER A 140 -17.75 -7.41 0.91
N ILE A 141 -17.77 -8.72 1.17
CA ILE A 141 -18.01 -9.74 0.13
C ILE A 141 -19.38 -9.57 -0.52
N ALA A 142 -20.45 -9.39 0.26
CA ALA A 142 -21.78 -9.19 -0.31
C ALA A 142 -21.85 -7.95 -1.23
N LYS A 143 -21.12 -6.88 -0.89
CA LYS A 143 -20.97 -5.70 -1.77
C LYS A 143 -20.18 -6.02 -3.04
N ALA A 144 -19.12 -6.81 -2.92
CA ALA A 144 -18.30 -7.24 -4.05
C ALA A 144 -19.09 -8.12 -5.03
N GLU A 145 -19.89 -9.06 -4.50
CA GLU A 145 -20.79 -9.92 -5.28
C GLU A 145 -21.90 -9.10 -5.94
N HIS A 146 -22.45 -8.09 -5.25
CA HIS A 146 -23.41 -7.17 -5.84
C HIS A 146 -22.80 -6.39 -7.01
N GLY A 147 -21.54 -5.97 -6.88
CA GLY A 147 -20.75 -5.42 -7.99
C GLY A 147 -21.22 -4.04 -8.50
N VAL A 148 -21.91 -3.27 -7.65
CA VAL A 148 -22.32 -1.88 -7.95
C VAL A 148 -21.46 -0.91 -7.16
N TYR A 149 -20.81 0.00 -7.86
CA TYR A 149 -19.78 0.88 -7.31
C TYR A 149 -20.13 2.36 -7.49
N GLY A 150 -19.95 3.13 -6.41
CA GLY A 150 -20.11 4.58 -6.42
C GLY A 150 -18.84 5.30 -6.90
N LYS A 151 -18.93 6.63 -7.02
CA LYS A 151 -17.83 7.48 -7.50
C LYS A 151 -16.52 7.30 -6.74
N ASN A 152 -16.59 7.01 -5.43
CA ASN A 152 -15.41 6.90 -4.56
C ASN A 152 -14.51 5.68 -4.87
N SER A 153 -15.04 4.66 -5.54
CA SER A 153 -14.27 3.48 -5.99
C SER A 153 -13.43 3.79 -7.24
N PHE A 154 -13.76 4.86 -7.98
CA PHE A 154 -13.05 5.31 -9.17
C PHE A 154 -12.17 6.51 -8.82
N ARG A 155 -10.86 6.28 -8.67
CA ARG A 155 -9.88 7.30 -8.29
C ARG A 155 -8.81 7.46 -9.36
N GLY A 156 -8.17 8.62 -9.40
CA GLY A 156 -7.13 8.94 -10.37
C GLY A 156 -7.67 9.49 -11.69
N SER A 157 -6.74 9.83 -12.59
CA SER A 157 -7.05 10.41 -13.91
C SER A 157 -7.39 9.35 -14.96
N ASP A 158 -6.82 8.15 -14.85
CA ASP A 158 -7.09 7.05 -15.78
C ASP A 158 -8.28 6.21 -15.28
N ILE A 159 -9.46 6.56 -15.76
CA ILE A 159 -10.71 5.82 -15.50
C ILE A 159 -11.32 5.25 -16.80
N GLY A 160 -10.52 5.14 -17.87
CA GLY A 160 -10.99 4.66 -19.17
C GLY A 160 -11.52 3.22 -19.14
N TYR A 161 -11.06 2.41 -18.19
CA TYR A 161 -11.57 1.06 -17.94
C TYR A 161 -13.07 1.07 -17.56
N ARG A 162 -13.58 2.16 -16.98
CA ARG A 162 -14.99 2.26 -16.58
C ARG A 162 -15.92 2.14 -17.79
N GLU A 163 -15.57 2.80 -18.89
CA GLU A 163 -16.37 2.76 -20.12
C GLU A 163 -16.33 1.39 -20.81
N ARG A 164 -15.27 0.61 -20.57
CA ARG A 164 -15.11 -0.73 -21.15
C ARG A 164 -15.80 -1.83 -20.35
N TYR A 165 -15.79 -1.72 -19.03
CA TYR A 165 -16.12 -2.84 -18.13
C TYR A 165 -17.26 -2.57 -17.16
N PHE A 166 -17.91 -1.40 -17.24
CA PHE A 166 -19.03 -1.07 -16.36
C PHE A 166 -20.22 -0.53 -17.14
N ASN A 167 -21.41 -0.82 -16.62
CA ASN A 167 -22.68 -0.28 -17.09
C ASN A 167 -23.18 0.77 -16.08
N PRO A 168 -23.58 1.98 -16.53
CA PRO A 168 -24.18 2.96 -15.63
C PRO A 168 -25.55 2.45 -15.14
N VAL A 169 -25.78 2.58 -13.83
CA VAL A 169 -27.05 2.26 -13.15
C VAL A 169 -27.47 3.44 -12.26
N ALA A 170 -28.68 3.40 -11.71
CA ALA A 170 -29.23 4.51 -10.93
C ALA A 170 -28.30 4.99 -9.79
N ASP A 171 -27.70 4.05 -9.06
CA ASP A 171 -26.89 4.32 -7.88
C ASP A 171 -25.37 4.15 -8.10
N GLY A 172 -24.91 4.17 -9.36
CA GLY A 172 -23.48 4.11 -9.68
C GLY A 172 -23.17 3.35 -10.97
N PHE A 173 -22.20 2.44 -10.88
CA PHE A 173 -21.70 1.68 -12.01
C PHE A 173 -21.66 0.20 -11.65
N GLU A 174 -22.35 -0.62 -12.42
CA GLU A 174 -22.37 -2.07 -12.26
C GLU A 174 -21.24 -2.69 -13.10
N ILE A 175 -20.45 -3.59 -12.50
CA ILE A 175 -19.40 -4.33 -13.19
C ILE A 175 -20.00 -5.28 -14.24
N ALA A 176 -19.38 -5.37 -15.42
CA ALA A 176 -19.83 -6.27 -16.48
C ALA A 176 -19.79 -7.75 -16.05
N ASP A 177 -20.82 -8.50 -16.45
CA ASP A 177 -20.94 -9.93 -16.10
C ASP A 177 -19.76 -10.78 -16.60
N SER A 178 -19.14 -10.39 -17.71
CA SER A 178 -17.93 -11.06 -18.24
C SER A 178 -16.75 -10.97 -17.27
N VAL A 179 -16.60 -9.85 -16.56
CA VAL A 179 -15.59 -9.67 -15.50
C VAL A 179 -16.02 -10.38 -14.23
N ARG A 180 -17.29 -10.25 -13.85
CA ARG A 180 -17.87 -10.90 -12.67
C ARG A 180 -17.68 -12.42 -12.70
N ALA A 181 -17.89 -13.05 -13.85
CA ALA A 181 -17.76 -14.50 -14.03
C ALA A 181 -16.34 -15.06 -13.80
N CYS A 182 -15.30 -14.22 -13.81
CA CYS A 182 -13.92 -14.63 -13.58
C CYS A 182 -13.50 -14.63 -12.10
N VAL A 183 -14.35 -14.08 -11.22
CA VAL A 183 -14.03 -13.87 -9.80
C VAL A 183 -14.96 -14.71 -8.92
N SER A 184 -14.39 -15.41 -7.95
CA SER A 184 -15.12 -16.18 -6.94
C SER A 184 -14.81 -15.65 -5.55
N PHE A 185 -15.83 -15.14 -4.86
CA PHE A 185 -15.69 -14.58 -3.51
C PHE A 185 -15.94 -15.61 -2.43
N GLN A 186 -15.14 -15.58 -1.36
CA GLN A 186 -15.29 -16.49 -0.22
C GLN A 186 -14.95 -15.78 1.09
N PRO A 187 -15.75 -15.93 2.16
CA PRO A 187 -15.36 -15.46 3.47
C PRO A 187 -14.20 -16.30 4.00
N GLY A 188 -13.17 -15.65 4.53
CA GLY A 188 -12.00 -16.36 5.04
C GLY A 188 -11.04 -15.45 5.81
N ASN A 189 -10.22 -16.07 6.65
CA ASN A 189 -9.22 -15.39 7.44
C ASN A 189 -7.82 -15.88 7.04
N LEU A 190 -6.92 -14.95 6.76
CA LEU A 190 -5.52 -15.23 6.43
C LEU A 190 -4.77 -15.97 7.56
N LEU A 191 -5.26 -15.85 8.80
CA LEU A 191 -4.70 -16.54 9.96
C LEU A 191 -5.33 -17.92 10.19
N ASP A 192 -6.34 -18.32 9.41
CA ASP A 192 -6.92 -19.67 9.53
C ASP A 192 -5.95 -20.71 8.95
N PRO A 193 -5.49 -21.70 9.74
CA PRO A 193 -4.64 -22.78 9.26
C PRO A 193 -5.24 -23.58 8.10
N LYS A 194 -6.56 -23.56 7.90
CA LYS A 194 -7.22 -24.22 6.76
C LYS A 194 -6.95 -23.53 5.43
N LEU A 195 -6.51 -22.27 5.42
CA LEU A 195 -6.25 -21.56 4.16
C LEU A 195 -5.08 -22.20 3.40
N VAL A 196 -4.03 -22.63 4.11
CA VAL A 196 -2.83 -23.26 3.52
C VAL A 196 -3.04 -24.71 3.08
N SER A 197 -4.17 -25.33 3.39
CA SER A 197 -4.49 -26.67 2.88
C SER A 197 -5.00 -26.66 1.44
N GLN A 198 -5.24 -25.47 0.87
CA GLN A 198 -5.63 -25.29 -0.53
C GLN A 198 -4.42 -25.46 -1.46
N ALA A 199 -4.69 -25.87 -2.70
CA ALA A 199 -3.64 -25.90 -3.73
C ALA A 199 -3.08 -24.50 -3.98
N ALA A 200 -1.75 -24.37 -4.04
CA ALA A 200 -1.06 -23.10 -4.24
C ALA A 200 -1.45 -22.39 -5.56
N TYR A 201 -1.35 -21.07 -5.53
CA TYR A 201 -1.71 -20.12 -6.59
C TYR A 201 -0.50 -19.71 -7.41
N ASP A 202 -0.71 -19.45 -8.70
CA ASP A 202 0.35 -18.92 -9.56
C ASP A 202 0.68 -17.47 -9.21
N ILE A 203 -0.34 -16.70 -8.82
CA ILE A 203 -0.20 -15.29 -8.44
C ILE A 203 -1.04 -15.05 -7.19
N VAL A 204 -0.46 -14.37 -6.19
CA VAL A 204 -1.15 -13.96 -4.97
C VAL A 204 -1.03 -12.44 -4.82
N PHE A 205 -2.14 -11.77 -4.53
CA PHE A 205 -2.20 -10.38 -4.10
C PHE A 205 -2.54 -10.33 -2.62
N CYS A 206 -1.69 -9.69 -1.83
CA CYS A 206 -1.97 -9.35 -0.43
C CYS A 206 -1.43 -7.96 -0.14
N ARG A 207 -2.27 -6.95 -0.34
CA ARG A 207 -1.88 -5.54 -0.26
C ARG A 207 -2.66 -4.82 0.82
N ASN A 208 -1.98 -3.90 1.51
CA ASN A 208 -2.59 -2.99 2.48
C ASN A 208 -3.29 -3.70 3.65
N LEU A 209 -2.84 -4.90 4.01
CA LEU A 209 -3.35 -5.66 5.16
C LEU A 209 -2.29 -5.82 6.23
N VAL A 210 -1.08 -6.20 5.82
CA VAL A 210 0.00 -6.62 6.71
C VAL A 210 0.47 -5.45 7.60
N ILE A 211 0.24 -4.21 7.15
CA ILE A 211 0.48 -2.99 7.92
C ILE A 211 -0.33 -2.90 9.24
N TYR A 212 -1.45 -3.61 9.35
CA TYR A 212 -2.30 -3.60 10.55
C TYR A 212 -1.89 -4.64 11.60
N PHE A 213 -0.90 -5.47 11.31
CA PHE A 213 -0.46 -6.57 12.17
C PHE A 213 0.79 -6.23 12.96
N ASP A 214 0.96 -6.89 14.11
CA ASP A 214 2.21 -6.82 14.86
C ASP A 214 3.32 -7.62 14.17
N ARG A 215 4.58 -7.40 14.58
CA ARG A 215 5.74 -8.01 13.91
C ARG A 215 5.69 -9.54 13.88
N GLN A 216 5.17 -10.18 14.93
CA GLN A 216 5.08 -11.64 15.00
C GLN A 216 4.03 -12.18 14.01
N THR A 217 2.88 -11.52 13.96
CA THR A 217 1.77 -11.84 13.06
C THR A 217 2.16 -11.57 11.61
N GLN A 218 2.85 -10.47 11.33
CA GLN A 218 3.43 -10.19 10.00
C GLN A 218 4.32 -11.34 9.53
N GLN A 219 5.26 -11.81 10.35
CA GLN A 219 6.14 -12.93 10.01
C GLN A 219 5.36 -14.23 9.74
N HIS A 220 4.32 -14.50 10.53
CA HIS A 220 3.46 -15.66 10.32
C HIS A 220 2.68 -15.57 9.00
N VAL A 221 2.00 -14.44 8.77
CA VAL A 221 1.25 -14.13 7.55
C VAL A 221 2.14 -14.29 6.32
N PHE A 222 3.36 -13.77 6.38
CA PHE A 222 4.31 -13.90 5.28
C PHE A 222 4.71 -15.34 4.97
N LYS A 223 4.83 -16.21 5.98
CA LYS A 223 5.03 -17.65 5.77
C LYS A 223 3.80 -18.28 5.10
N VAL A 224 2.60 -17.90 5.53
CA VAL A 224 1.34 -18.35 4.92
C VAL A 224 1.26 -17.92 3.46
N LEU A 225 1.51 -16.64 3.15
CA LEU A 225 1.52 -16.12 1.77
C LEU A 225 2.55 -16.84 0.91
N LYS A 226 3.74 -17.11 1.45
CA LYS A 226 4.77 -17.90 0.78
C LYS A 226 4.30 -19.33 0.45
N GLN A 227 3.57 -19.98 1.35
CA GLN A 227 3.00 -21.33 1.13
C GLN A 227 1.84 -21.32 0.14
N LEU A 228 1.00 -20.28 0.16
CA LEU A 228 -0.09 -20.08 -0.79
C LEU A 228 0.41 -19.77 -2.20
N THR A 229 1.62 -19.24 -2.33
CA THR A 229 2.24 -18.92 -3.62
C THR A 229 3.07 -20.11 -4.08
N ARG A 230 2.85 -20.58 -5.31
CA ARG A 230 3.70 -21.62 -5.91
C ARG A 230 5.18 -21.20 -5.86
N GLU A 231 6.08 -22.17 -5.79
CA GLU A 231 7.54 -21.96 -5.82
C GLU A 231 7.97 -21.08 -7.01
N ASP A 232 7.35 -21.30 -8.17
CA ASP A 232 7.55 -20.54 -9.41
C ASP A 232 6.52 -19.43 -9.63
N GLY A 233 5.75 -19.09 -8.59
CA GLY A 233 4.69 -18.09 -8.60
C GLY A 233 5.12 -16.70 -8.20
N LEU A 234 4.14 -15.78 -8.20
CA LEU A 234 4.33 -14.36 -7.91
C LEU A 234 3.49 -13.92 -6.72
N LEU A 235 4.05 -13.05 -5.90
CA LEU A 235 3.39 -12.40 -4.78
C LEU A 235 3.44 -10.88 -4.98
N PHE A 236 2.28 -10.25 -5.08
CA PHE A 236 2.11 -8.80 -5.12
C PHE A 236 1.70 -8.30 -3.73
N ILE A 237 2.44 -7.33 -3.20
CA ILE A 237 2.18 -6.73 -1.90
C ILE A 237 2.11 -5.21 -1.98
N GLY A 238 1.59 -4.57 -0.94
CA GLY A 238 1.47 -3.13 -0.88
C GLY A 238 2.85 -2.45 -0.77
N PRO A 239 2.99 -1.18 -1.20
CA PRO A 239 4.24 -0.45 -1.17
C PRO A 239 4.91 -0.45 0.22
N ALA A 240 4.13 -0.28 1.28
CA ALA A 240 4.62 -0.21 2.66
C ALA A 240 5.00 -1.58 3.27
N GLU A 241 4.75 -2.69 2.55
CA GLU A 241 4.88 -4.06 3.07
C GLU A 241 6.16 -4.74 2.52
N GLY A 242 6.78 -4.13 1.50
CA GLY A 242 7.93 -4.62 0.71
C GLY A 242 9.09 -5.17 1.53
N ASN A 243 9.50 -4.38 2.52
CA ASN A 243 10.77 -4.55 3.20
C ASN A 243 10.82 -5.75 4.15
N LEU A 244 9.66 -6.35 4.47
CA LEU A 244 9.58 -7.53 5.34
C LEU A 244 9.74 -8.86 4.57
N LEU A 245 9.57 -8.84 3.23
CA LEU A 245 9.66 -10.04 2.39
C LEU A 245 11.09 -10.53 2.14
N ALA A 246 12.08 -9.63 2.16
CA ALA A 246 13.48 -10.02 1.92
C ALA A 246 14.00 -11.01 2.96
N GLY A 247 13.54 -10.90 4.22
CA GLY A 247 13.95 -11.75 5.34
C GLY A 247 13.35 -13.16 5.36
N ILE A 248 12.41 -13.48 4.47
CA ILE A 248 11.69 -14.78 4.45
C ILE A 248 11.96 -15.60 3.18
N GLY A 249 12.99 -15.22 2.42
CA GLY A 249 13.38 -15.90 1.18
C GLY A 249 12.45 -15.58 0.01
N MET A 250 11.95 -14.34 -0.07
CA MET A 250 11.31 -13.78 -1.26
C MET A 250 12.21 -12.69 -1.85
N ARG A 251 12.26 -12.58 -3.17
CA ARG A 251 13.06 -11.58 -3.89
C ARG A 251 12.17 -10.77 -4.83
N SER A 252 12.38 -9.45 -4.87
CA SER A 252 11.72 -8.58 -5.85
C SER A 252 12.03 -9.03 -7.28
N THR A 253 11.05 -8.91 -8.17
CA THR A 253 11.23 -9.13 -9.61
C THR A 253 12.12 -8.08 -10.27
N GLY A 254 12.40 -6.97 -9.57
CA GLY A 254 13.21 -5.86 -10.08
C GLY A 254 12.44 -4.85 -10.92
N ILE A 255 11.14 -5.08 -11.14
CA ILE A 255 10.26 -4.14 -11.83
C ILE A 255 9.81 -3.07 -10.84
N ALA A 256 10.22 -1.83 -11.08
CA ALA A 256 9.92 -0.72 -10.19
C ALA A 256 8.41 -0.49 -10.08
N GLN A 257 7.94 -0.07 -8.91
CA GLN A 257 6.52 0.16 -8.59
C GLN A 257 5.56 -1.03 -8.74
N SER A 258 6.00 -2.17 -9.29
CA SER A 258 5.16 -3.36 -9.38
C SER A 258 4.85 -3.98 -8.02
N PHE A 259 5.79 -3.86 -7.08
CA PHE A 259 5.81 -4.57 -5.80
C PHE A 259 5.56 -6.08 -5.94
N ALA A 260 6.07 -6.65 -7.04
CA ALA A 260 6.02 -8.08 -7.32
C ALA A 260 7.27 -8.80 -6.78
N PHE A 261 7.04 -9.96 -6.17
CA PHE A 261 8.06 -10.81 -5.56
C PHE A 261 7.90 -12.25 -6.01
N ARG A 262 9.01 -12.99 -6.01
CA ARG A 262 9.04 -14.45 -6.26
C ARG A 262 9.85 -15.14 -5.16
N HIS A 263 9.71 -16.45 -5.03
CA HIS A 263 10.59 -17.22 -4.14
C HIS A 263 12.05 -17.02 -4.55
N ALA A 264 12.91 -16.82 -3.54
CA ALA A 264 14.35 -16.82 -3.77
C ALA A 264 14.79 -18.26 -4.08
N PRO A 265 15.68 -18.48 -5.08
CA PRO A 265 16.31 -19.77 -5.28
C PRO A 265 16.96 -20.25 -3.97
N VAL A 266 16.85 -21.54 -3.67
CA VAL A 266 17.38 -22.15 -2.44
C VAL A 266 18.88 -21.86 -2.24
N ASP A 267 19.61 -21.63 -3.34
CA ASP A 267 21.07 -21.35 -3.36
C ASP A 267 21.43 -19.87 -3.63
N ALA A 268 20.48 -18.93 -3.58
CA ALA A 268 20.79 -17.53 -3.76
C ALA A 268 21.50 -16.97 -2.51
N PRO A 269 22.68 -16.31 -2.63
CA PRO A 269 23.32 -15.71 -1.48
C PRO A 269 22.38 -14.70 -0.84
N VAL A 270 22.05 -14.90 0.44
CA VAL A 270 21.46 -13.86 1.27
C VAL A 270 22.41 -12.66 1.19
N PRO A 271 21.98 -11.47 0.74
CA PRO A 271 22.85 -10.31 0.75
C PRO A 271 23.30 -10.08 2.19
N ALA A 272 24.58 -10.32 2.47
CA ALA A 272 25.13 -10.03 3.78
C ALA A 272 24.90 -8.54 4.07
N PRO A 273 24.43 -8.17 5.27
CA PRO A 273 24.35 -6.77 5.64
C PRO A 273 25.75 -6.19 5.48
N THR A 274 25.90 -5.22 4.57
CA THR A 274 27.18 -4.56 4.35
C THR A 274 27.58 -3.91 5.67
N PRO A 275 28.77 -4.19 6.22
CA PRO A 275 29.19 -3.57 7.47
C PRO A 275 29.12 -2.05 7.29
N ARG A 276 28.37 -1.38 8.17
CA ARG A 276 28.28 0.07 8.24
C ARG A 276 29.70 0.64 8.26
N GLN A 277 30.12 1.29 7.18
CA GLN A 277 31.31 2.14 7.22
C GLN A 277 30.98 3.30 8.15
N VAL A 278 31.56 3.27 9.35
CA VAL A 278 31.60 4.42 10.24
C VAL A 278 32.44 5.48 9.51
N PRO A 279 31.90 6.67 9.22
CA PRO A 279 32.72 7.75 8.66
C PRO A 279 33.83 8.07 9.66
N ALA A 280 35.07 8.19 9.17
CA ALA A 280 36.19 8.63 9.99
C ALA A 280 35.87 9.98 10.66
N PRO A 281 36.35 10.24 11.89
CA PRO A 281 36.07 11.49 12.59
C PRO A 281 36.59 12.66 11.76
N VAL A 282 35.69 13.55 11.36
CA VAL A 282 36.05 14.82 10.74
C VAL A 282 36.75 15.68 11.79
N ALA A 283 37.95 16.16 11.49
CA ALA A 283 38.71 17.05 12.36
C ALA A 283 37.89 18.31 12.72
N PRO A 284 37.99 18.81 13.98
CA PRO A 284 37.21 19.96 14.41
C PRO A 284 37.60 21.21 13.62
N ARG A 285 36.61 21.90 13.07
CA ARG A 285 36.79 23.25 12.51
C ARG A 285 37.10 24.25 13.63
N PRO A 286 37.93 25.29 13.38
CA PRO A 286 38.20 26.31 14.38
C PRO A 286 36.93 27.10 14.70
N VAL A 287 36.71 27.31 16.00
CA VAL A 287 35.62 28.13 16.54
C VAL A 287 35.93 29.59 16.22
N VAL A 288 35.06 30.24 15.44
CA VAL A 288 35.06 31.70 15.30
C VAL A 288 34.19 32.24 16.43
N GLU A 289 34.79 33.08 17.29
CA GLU A 289 34.10 33.78 18.38
C GLU A 289 33.00 34.70 17.85
N ALA A 290 31.78 34.54 18.39
CA ALA A 290 30.65 35.41 18.09
C ALA A 290 30.77 36.74 18.85
N PRO A 291 30.50 37.91 18.23
CA PRO A 291 30.47 39.17 18.95
C PRO A 291 29.25 39.26 19.89
N ALA A 292 29.44 39.95 21.01
CA ALA A 292 28.45 40.09 22.08
C ALA A 292 27.14 40.74 21.61
N ARG A 293 26.01 40.15 22.02
CA ARG A 293 24.66 40.67 21.80
C ARG A 293 24.42 41.92 22.65
N VAL A 294 24.19 43.05 21.99
CA VAL A 294 23.55 44.22 22.60
C VAL A 294 22.03 44.03 22.53
N VAL A 295 21.35 44.17 23.67
CA VAL A 295 19.88 44.09 23.77
C VAL A 295 19.28 45.42 23.29
N ALA A 296 18.50 45.38 22.21
CA ALA A 296 17.72 46.51 21.71
C ALA A 296 16.25 46.40 22.17
N PRO A 297 15.55 47.53 22.41
CA PRO A 297 14.22 47.55 23.00
C PRO A 297 13.13 47.17 21.99
N ARG A 298 12.02 46.66 22.52
CA ARG A 298 10.86 46.14 21.79
C ARG A 298 10.06 47.28 21.10
N PRO A 299 9.80 47.24 19.79
CA PRO A 299 8.90 48.19 19.15
C PRO A 299 7.42 47.79 19.30
N ALA A 300 6.57 48.81 19.40
CA ALA A 300 5.10 48.77 19.47
C ALA A 300 4.43 48.32 18.15
N PRO A 301 3.15 47.93 18.14
CA PRO A 301 2.49 47.41 16.95
C PRO A 301 2.15 48.53 15.97
N ARG A 302 2.38 48.30 14.67
CA ARG A 302 1.92 49.15 13.56
C ARG A 302 1.03 48.37 12.60
N PRO A 303 0.11 49.07 11.90
CA PRO A 303 -1.06 48.48 11.26
C PRO A 303 -0.75 47.91 9.87
N SER A 304 -1.60 46.96 9.44
CA SER A 304 -1.61 46.33 8.13
C SER A 304 -1.48 47.35 6.99
N ALA A 305 -0.43 47.21 6.20
CA ALA A 305 -0.32 47.82 4.88
C ALA A 305 -0.02 46.72 3.86
N THR A 306 -0.88 46.69 2.84
CA THR A 306 -0.94 45.83 1.66
C THR A 306 0.40 45.69 0.94
N PHE A 307 0.81 44.44 0.66
CA PHE A 307 1.80 44.13 -0.36
C PHE A 307 1.10 43.88 -1.70
N ALA A 308 1.56 44.59 -2.73
CA ALA A 308 1.14 44.46 -4.11
C ALA A 308 1.45 43.06 -4.68
N PRO A 309 0.66 42.57 -5.66
CA PRO A 309 0.76 41.21 -6.16
C PRO A 309 2.06 40.99 -6.94
N ILE A 310 2.79 39.93 -6.60
CA ILE A 310 3.82 39.35 -7.46
C ILE A 310 3.12 38.85 -8.73
N ALA A 311 3.59 39.32 -9.88
CA ALA A 311 3.07 38.93 -11.18
C ALA A 311 3.10 37.40 -11.35
N LYS A 312 1.95 36.84 -11.74
CA LYS A 312 1.83 35.44 -12.17
C LYS A 312 2.80 35.20 -13.33
N PRO A 313 3.67 34.17 -13.28
CA PRO A 313 4.19 33.59 -14.49
C PRO A 313 3.03 32.95 -15.26
N VAL A 314 3.00 33.27 -16.53
CA VAL A 314 2.04 32.87 -17.55
C VAL A 314 1.87 31.34 -17.56
N ALA A 315 0.62 30.89 -17.48
CA ALA A 315 0.24 29.54 -17.86
C ALA A 315 0.21 29.44 -19.40
N ALA A 316 0.53 28.24 -19.88
CA ALA A 316 0.41 27.71 -21.26
C ALA A 316 1.67 27.82 -22.16
N ALA A 317 2.41 26.70 -22.25
CA ALA A 317 2.96 26.10 -23.49
C ALA A 317 4.01 24.97 -23.25
N GLY A 318 4.32 24.56 -22.01
CA GLY A 318 5.43 23.62 -21.72
C GLY A 318 5.09 22.22 -21.16
N ASN A 319 3.82 21.88 -20.93
CA ASN A 319 3.45 20.68 -20.14
C ASN A 319 3.56 19.34 -20.91
N THR A 320 3.57 19.34 -22.24
CA THR A 320 3.54 18.09 -23.03
C THR A 320 4.90 17.38 -23.05
N GLU A 321 6.01 18.10 -23.16
CA GLU A 321 7.35 17.48 -23.15
C GLU A 321 7.72 16.95 -21.76
N VAL A 322 7.48 17.71 -20.70
CA VAL A 322 7.76 17.28 -19.31
C VAL A 322 6.90 16.08 -18.93
N SER A 323 5.61 16.10 -19.28
CA SER A 323 4.72 14.93 -19.09
C SER A 323 5.24 13.71 -19.85
N ALA A 324 5.60 13.86 -21.12
CA ALA A 324 6.09 12.75 -21.94
C ALA A 324 7.43 12.16 -21.43
N VAL A 325 8.29 12.97 -20.80
CA VAL A 325 9.52 12.46 -20.16
C VAL A 325 9.19 11.71 -18.88
N LEU A 326 8.25 12.20 -18.05
CA LEU A 326 7.80 11.49 -16.84
C LEU A 326 7.10 10.17 -17.20
N ASP A 327 6.27 10.14 -18.23
CA ASP A 327 5.60 8.93 -18.73
C ASP A 327 6.62 7.90 -19.24
N ARG A 328 7.70 8.37 -19.89
CA ARG A 328 8.78 7.51 -20.37
C ARG A 328 9.59 6.91 -19.23
N ILE A 329 9.89 7.70 -18.19
CA ILE A 329 10.54 7.20 -16.97
C ILE A 329 9.67 6.13 -16.31
N ALA A 330 8.36 6.37 -16.19
CA ALA A 330 7.42 5.40 -15.65
C ALA A 330 7.38 4.12 -16.50
N GLY A 331 7.36 4.23 -17.83
CA GLY A 331 7.42 3.08 -18.74
C GLY A 331 8.68 2.23 -18.56
N LEU A 332 9.87 2.84 -18.55
CA LEU A 332 11.14 2.13 -18.34
C LEU A 332 11.22 1.45 -16.97
N ALA A 333 10.68 2.11 -15.94
CA ALA A 333 10.62 1.58 -14.58
C ALA A 333 9.70 0.33 -14.51
N ASN A 334 8.55 0.39 -15.18
CA ASN A 334 7.55 -0.68 -15.26
C ASN A 334 7.97 -1.86 -16.17
N GLU A 335 8.86 -1.63 -17.14
CA GLU A 335 9.45 -2.70 -17.96
C GLU A 335 10.61 -3.43 -17.26
N GLY A 336 10.99 -3.01 -16.04
CA GLY A 336 12.12 -3.58 -15.31
C GLY A 336 13.50 -3.13 -15.82
N LYS A 337 13.55 -2.10 -16.68
CA LYS A 337 14.79 -1.51 -17.19
C LYS A 337 15.38 -0.52 -16.19
N SER A 338 15.71 -1.00 -14.99
CA SER A 338 16.06 -0.17 -13.83
C SER A 338 17.26 0.76 -14.07
N ALA A 339 18.25 0.34 -14.87
CA ALA A 339 19.41 1.17 -15.21
C ALA A 339 19.04 2.33 -16.14
N GLU A 340 18.19 2.07 -17.14
CA GLU A 340 17.70 3.09 -18.08
C GLU A 340 16.75 4.07 -17.38
N ALA A 341 15.83 3.55 -16.57
CA ALA A 341 14.92 4.37 -15.76
C ALA A 341 15.69 5.32 -14.83
N ARG A 342 16.78 4.84 -14.22
CA ARG A 342 17.66 5.66 -13.38
C ARG A 342 18.37 6.74 -14.18
N ALA A 343 18.97 6.38 -15.31
CA ALA A 343 19.66 7.35 -16.18
C ALA A 343 18.71 8.45 -16.65
N GLU A 344 17.47 8.09 -16.98
CA GLU A 344 16.42 9.03 -17.38
C GLU A 344 15.95 9.92 -16.22
N CYS A 345 15.81 9.39 -14.99
CA CYS A 345 15.57 10.21 -13.81
C CYS A 345 16.70 11.23 -13.58
N GLU A 346 17.95 10.80 -13.70
CA GLU A 346 19.12 11.67 -13.50
C GLU A 346 19.22 12.73 -14.61
N ARG A 347 18.93 12.36 -15.87
CA ARG A 347 18.84 13.29 -17.00
C ARG A 347 17.71 14.30 -16.81
N TYR A 348 16.55 13.87 -16.33
CA TYR A 348 15.44 14.77 -16.00
C TYR A 348 15.88 15.83 -14.99
N LEU A 349 16.54 15.42 -13.90
CA LEU A 349 17.02 16.35 -12.87
C LEU A 349 18.12 17.32 -13.34
N GLN A 350 18.79 17.02 -14.46
CA GLN A 350 19.74 17.93 -15.09
C GLN A 350 19.07 18.96 -16.02
N GLN A 351 17.94 18.60 -16.62
CA GLN A 351 17.30 19.37 -17.69
C GLN A 351 16.03 20.11 -17.24
N HIS A 352 15.42 19.67 -16.13
CA HIS A 352 14.13 20.14 -15.67
C HIS A 352 14.13 20.42 -14.16
N GLU A 353 13.12 21.17 -13.71
CA GLU A 353 12.93 21.45 -12.29
C GLU A 353 12.68 20.15 -11.51
N PRO A 354 13.35 19.95 -10.35
CA PRO A 354 13.17 18.74 -9.56
C PRO A 354 11.74 18.60 -9.04
N VAL A 355 11.11 17.46 -9.31
CA VAL A 355 9.76 17.13 -8.82
C VAL A 355 9.80 15.97 -7.83
N ALA A 356 8.86 15.93 -6.89
CA ALA A 356 8.81 14.91 -5.84
C ALA A 356 8.73 13.48 -6.43
N GLN A 357 7.98 13.31 -7.52
CA GLN A 357 7.78 12.02 -8.20
C GLN A 357 9.11 11.40 -8.68
N VAL A 358 10.02 12.19 -9.24
CA VAL A 358 11.32 11.68 -9.75
C VAL A 358 12.21 11.21 -8.60
N PHE A 359 12.20 11.92 -7.48
CA PHE A 359 12.91 11.45 -6.29
C PHE A 359 12.25 10.22 -5.65
N TYR A 360 10.93 10.08 -5.73
CA TYR A 360 10.27 8.85 -5.32
C TYR A 360 10.71 7.65 -6.16
N TRP A 361 10.75 7.77 -7.50
CA TRP A 361 11.25 6.71 -8.38
C TRP A 361 12.72 6.35 -8.12
N LEU A 362 13.60 7.35 -7.96
CA LEU A 362 14.99 7.12 -7.58
C LEU A 362 15.10 6.38 -6.22
N GLY A 363 14.20 6.68 -5.28
CA GLY A 363 14.09 5.96 -4.01
C GLY A 363 13.76 4.47 -4.22
N LEU A 364 12.73 4.18 -5.01
CA LEU A 364 12.31 2.80 -5.30
C LEU A 364 13.40 2.02 -6.05
N LEU A 365 14.03 2.63 -7.06
CA LEU A 365 15.13 2.02 -7.80
C LEU A 365 16.32 1.70 -6.88
N SER A 366 16.64 2.60 -5.94
CA SER A 366 17.64 2.34 -4.91
C SER A 366 17.27 1.20 -3.96
N GLU A 367 15.99 1.02 -3.62
CA GLU A 367 15.54 -0.14 -2.82
C GLU A 367 15.69 -1.46 -3.59
N VAL A 368 15.32 -1.48 -4.88
CA VAL A 368 15.50 -2.66 -5.75
C VAL A 368 16.97 -3.06 -5.84
N GLU A 369 17.89 -2.10 -5.85
CA GLU A 369 19.34 -2.32 -5.83
C GLU A 369 19.91 -2.67 -4.43
N GLY A 370 19.08 -2.71 -3.38
CA GLY A 370 19.50 -2.96 -2.00
C GLY A 370 20.25 -1.78 -1.34
N ARG A 371 20.25 -0.59 -1.95
CA ARG A 371 20.93 0.62 -1.48
C ARG A 371 20.05 1.43 -0.54
N VAL A 372 19.71 0.85 0.61
CA VAL A 372 18.75 1.42 1.57
C VAL A 372 19.08 2.87 2.02
N PRO A 373 20.33 3.25 2.35
CA PRO A 373 20.63 4.63 2.74
C PRO A 373 20.37 5.64 1.60
N GLN A 374 20.62 5.22 0.35
CA GLN A 374 20.38 6.04 -0.83
C GLN A 374 18.87 6.23 -1.04
N ALA A 375 18.09 5.16 -0.90
CA ALA A 375 16.62 5.21 -0.97
C ALA A 375 16.03 6.18 0.07
N GLN A 376 16.46 6.10 1.32
CA GLN A 376 16.02 7.04 2.37
C GLN A 376 16.36 8.50 2.01
N GLY A 377 17.55 8.73 1.45
CA GLY A 377 17.98 10.05 0.98
C GLY A 377 17.04 10.61 -0.08
N PHE A 378 16.64 9.77 -1.04
CA PHE A 378 15.71 10.16 -2.10
C PHE A 378 14.28 10.40 -1.60
N TYR A 379 13.75 9.54 -0.72
CA TYR A 379 12.44 9.79 -0.12
C TYR A 379 12.40 11.08 0.71
N ARG A 380 13.47 11.39 1.44
CA ARG A 380 13.56 12.68 2.14
C ARG A 380 13.57 13.87 1.18
N LYS A 381 14.22 13.75 0.01
CA LYS A 381 14.18 14.79 -1.04
C LYS A 381 12.77 14.94 -1.62
N ALA A 382 12.07 13.84 -1.89
CA ALA A 382 10.67 13.88 -2.33
C ALA A 382 9.78 14.60 -1.30
N LEU A 383 9.94 14.26 0.00
CA LEU A 383 9.20 14.89 1.09
C LEU A 383 9.61 16.34 1.39
N TYR A 384 10.79 16.77 0.95
CA TYR A 384 11.20 18.16 1.04
C TYR A 384 10.43 19.01 0.02
N LEU A 385 10.28 18.50 -1.21
CA LEU A 385 9.52 19.17 -2.27
C LEU A 385 8.01 19.11 -2.03
N GLN A 386 7.52 17.95 -1.62
CA GLN A 386 6.10 17.73 -1.34
C GLN A 386 5.96 17.06 0.04
N PRO A 387 5.78 17.87 1.11
CA PRO A 387 5.70 17.36 2.49
C PRO A 387 4.59 16.34 2.75
N GLN A 388 3.57 16.31 1.91
CA GLN A 388 2.43 15.38 1.99
C GLN A 388 2.43 14.35 0.86
N HIS A 389 3.59 14.05 0.25
CA HIS A 389 3.71 12.99 -0.75
C HIS A 389 3.50 11.63 -0.07
N SER A 390 2.31 11.07 -0.25
CA SER A 390 1.81 9.88 0.46
C SER A 390 2.73 8.67 0.30
N GLU A 391 3.20 8.45 -0.91
CA GLU A 391 3.97 7.29 -1.31
C GLU A 391 5.36 7.31 -0.68
N SER A 392 6.00 8.48 -0.65
CA SER A 392 7.31 8.66 0.00
C SER A 392 7.21 8.62 1.52
N LEU A 393 6.11 9.12 2.11
CA LEU A 393 5.85 8.99 3.54
C LEU A 393 5.73 7.52 3.94
N ALA A 394 4.94 6.76 3.19
CA ALA A 394 4.74 5.34 3.43
C ALA A 394 6.05 4.54 3.28
N GLN A 395 6.82 4.77 2.21
CA GLN A 395 8.07 4.04 2.00
C GLN A 395 9.14 4.37 3.03
N LEU A 396 9.31 5.65 3.36
CA LEU A 396 10.28 6.04 4.39
C LEU A 396 9.89 5.50 5.77
N ALA A 397 8.60 5.44 6.08
CA ALA A 397 8.12 4.83 7.32
C ALA A 397 8.45 3.34 7.39
N ALA A 398 8.20 2.60 6.30
CA ALA A 398 8.53 1.17 6.21
C ALA A 398 10.04 0.92 6.39
N LEU A 399 10.88 1.73 5.76
CA LEU A 399 12.34 1.66 5.91
C LEU A 399 12.82 1.93 7.34
N LEU A 400 12.24 2.93 8.02
CA LEU A 400 12.58 3.23 9.42
C LEU A 400 12.14 2.10 10.36
N ALA A 401 10.95 1.55 10.14
CA ALA A 401 10.45 0.41 10.92
C ALA A 401 11.35 -0.82 10.76
N ALA A 402 11.79 -1.13 9.54
CA ALA A 402 12.71 -2.24 9.26
C ALA A 402 14.07 -2.07 9.95
N GLN A 403 14.52 -0.83 10.18
CA GLN A 403 15.74 -0.49 10.91
C GLN A 403 15.55 -0.42 12.43
N GLY A 404 14.34 -0.66 12.94
CA GLY A 404 14.02 -0.62 14.36
C GLY A 404 13.65 0.78 14.89
N ASP A 405 13.60 1.81 14.04
CA ASP A 405 13.11 3.15 14.42
C ASP A 405 11.58 3.21 14.32
N THR A 406 10.93 2.54 15.28
CA THR A 406 9.46 2.48 15.36
C THR A 406 8.84 3.85 15.62
N ALA A 407 9.50 4.70 16.41
CA ALA A 407 9.04 6.05 16.70
C ALA A 407 9.08 6.95 15.45
N GLY A 408 10.15 6.86 14.65
CA GLY A 408 10.27 7.55 13.37
C GLY A 408 9.24 7.08 12.34
N ALA A 409 9.05 5.77 12.23
CA ALA A 409 8.03 5.18 11.36
C ALA A 409 6.62 5.70 11.70
N ARG A 410 6.24 5.67 12.98
CA ARG A 410 4.94 6.12 13.45
C ARG A 410 4.66 7.59 13.11
N ARG A 411 5.64 8.47 13.34
CA ARG A 411 5.50 9.90 13.00
C ARG A 411 5.21 10.14 11.52
N LEU A 412 5.82 9.34 10.63
CA LEU A 412 5.61 9.45 9.19
C LEU A 412 4.26 8.85 8.76
N GLN A 413 3.84 7.74 9.36
CA GLN A 413 2.51 7.15 9.15
C GLN A 413 1.39 8.10 9.58
N ASP A 414 1.49 8.72 10.76
CA ASP A 414 0.53 9.72 11.24
C ASP A 414 0.45 10.92 10.29
N ARG A 415 1.58 11.30 9.69
CA ARG A 415 1.65 12.39 8.73
C ARG A 415 0.99 12.02 7.40
N ALA A 416 1.16 10.78 6.94
CA ALA A 416 0.48 10.26 5.75
C ALA A 416 -1.04 10.25 5.95
N ALA A 417 -1.52 9.76 7.10
CA ALA A 417 -2.94 9.73 7.45
C ALA A 417 -3.57 11.14 7.47
N ARG A 418 -2.86 12.14 8.00
CA ARG A 418 -3.32 13.54 8.00
C ARG A 418 -3.33 14.18 6.60
N GLY A 419 -2.48 13.71 5.69
CA GLY A 419 -2.44 14.17 4.29
C GLY A 419 -3.65 13.67 3.50
N ALA A 420 -3.99 12.39 3.64
CA ALA A 420 -5.12 11.75 2.95
C ALA A 420 -6.47 12.44 3.29
N ASN A 421 -6.68 12.80 4.56
CA ASN A 421 -7.90 13.48 5.00
C ASN A 421 -8.08 14.90 4.45
N LYS A 422 -7.02 15.55 3.94
CA LYS A 422 -7.11 16.90 3.32
C LYS A 422 -7.34 16.86 1.82
N GLN A 423 -6.92 15.80 1.12
CA GLN A 423 -7.11 15.66 -0.32
C GLN A 423 -8.50 15.11 -0.68
N GLY A 424 -9.18 14.41 0.24
CA GLY A 424 -10.56 13.93 0.04
C GLY A 424 -11.67 14.97 0.24
N ASN A 425 -11.33 16.26 0.38
CA ASN A 425 -12.28 17.33 0.72
C ASN A 425 -12.32 18.48 -0.32
N HIS A 426 -11.97 18.18 -1.58
CA HIS A 426 -12.01 19.12 -2.70
C HIS A 426 -12.80 18.58 -3.88
#